data_AF-A0A1X9Z1V1-F1
#
_entry.id   AF-A0A1X9Z1V1-F1
#
_cell.length_a   1.000
_cell.length_b   1.000
_cell.length_c   1.000
_cell.angle_alpha   90.00
_cell.angle_beta   90.00
_cell.angle_gamma   90.00
#
_symmetry.space_group_name_H-M   'P 1'
#
loop_
_entity.id
_entity.type
_entity.pdbx_description
1 polymer ?
#
loop_
_entity_poly.entity_id
_entity_poly.type
_entity_poly.pdbx_seq_one_letter_code
_entity_poly.pdbx_strand_id
1 'polypeptide(L)'
;MSKVLIIGGGIVGLTSAYYLQKKGYEVTVLDKGDITDNCSFGNAGMIVPSHFVPLAAPGMIKQGIRWMFDSKSPFYVRPSLNGNLINWGLKFMKHATAKHVSQSAVPLRDLSLLSKKLYEGLAKEPEFNFELTNNGILAFYKTEKAGEEEAHLAARAIELGLDMAVLTADECRALQPDLKLDVLGAVHYRCDAHLYPTKLMNALLQYLLNNGVKIERGREVDKIETVGNRIMKVFTGNTAWEADQYILATGSWSPAVAKMADVKISIMPGKGYSFMEPEPQQRLTIPALLCEARVAITPMNGQIRYGGTMELDKINTRINMQRVKGIVESVPAYFPDLKPALPAEKDIWYGFRPSSPDGLPYIGRSQKRENLIIATGHGMMGLSLGPATGLLVSQIASGMATDLKMEPFAVVR
;
A
#
# COMPACT_ATOMS: atom_id res chain seq x y z
N MET A 1 21.01 -5.08 -25.06
CA MET A 1 20.09 -4.52 -24.07
C MET A 1 19.68 -5.65 -23.14
N SER A 2 19.81 -5.52 -21.81
CA SER A 2 19.46 -6.62 -20.91
C SER A 2 17.93 -6.74 -20.79
N LYS A 3 17.42 -7.97 -20.78
CA LYS A 3 15.99 -8.28 -20.72
C LYS A 3 15.55 -8.46 -19.27
N VAL A 4 14.45 -7.83 -18.90
CA VAL A 4 13.83 -7.96 -17.58
C VAL A 4 12.38 -8.40 -17.71
N LEU A 5 12.03 -9.48 -17.00
CA LEU A 5 10.65 -9.93 -16.86
C LEU A 5 10.13 -9.55 -15.47
N ILE A 6 9.08 -8.73 -15.44
CA ILE A 6 8.39 -8.32 -14.22
C ILE A 6 7.12 -9.15 -14.09
N ILE A 7 6.94 -9.80 -12.95
CA ILE A 7 5.75 -10.60 -12.65
C ILE A 7 4.86 -9.79 -11.69
N GLY A 8 3.75 -9.27 -12.20
CA GLY A 8 2.77 -8.43 -11.51
C GLY A 8 2.76 -6.99 -12.05
N GLY A 9 1.61 -6.55 -12.53
CA GLY A 9 1.31 -5.21 -13.06
C GLY A 9 0.65 -4.27 -12.06
N GLY A 10 0.85 -4.48 -10.75
CA GLY A 10 0.51 -3.48 -9.74
C GLY A 10 1.45 -2.27 -9.75
N ILE A 11 1.19 -1.28 -8.90
CA ILE A 11 1.99 -0.04 -8.81
C ILE A 11 3.50 -0.32 -8.67
N VAL A 12 3.88 -1.31 -7.86
CA VAL A 12 5.29 -1.71 -7.67
C VAL A 12 5.90 -2.25 -8.96
N GLY A 13 5.17 -3.08 -9.70
CA GLY A 13 5.62 -3.62 -10.98
C GLY A 13 5.74 -2.56 -12.06
N LEU A 14 4.71 -1.71 -12.21
CA LEU A 14 4.71 -0.64 -13.22
C LEU A 14 5.77 0.43 -12.94
N THR A 15 5.97 0.82 -11.68
CA THR A 15 7.05 1.77 -11.33
C THR A 15 8.43 1.14 -11.50
N SER A 16 8.60 -0.15 -11.21
CA SER A 16 9.84 -0.88 -11.55
C SER A 16 10.09 -0.88 -13.06
N ALA A 17 9.05 -1.14 -13.86
CA ALA A 17 9.13 -1.09 -15.32
C ALA A 17 9.54 0.30 -15.81
N TYR A 18 8.97 1.36 -15.23
CA TYR A 18 9.27 2.75 -15.58
C TYR A 18 10.75 3.09 -15.39
N TYR A 19 11.32 2.80 -14.22
CA TYR A 19 12.73 3.11 -13.96
C TYR A 19 13.70 2.20 -14.72
N LEU A 20 13.35 0.92 -14.92
CA LEU A 20 14.15 -0.01 -15.73
C LEU A 20 14.15 0.40 -17.21
N GLN A 21 12.99 0.77 -17.76
CA GLN A 21 12.89 1.25 -19.13
C GLN A 21 13.70 2.54 -19.32
N LYS A 22 13.63 3.50 -18.39
CA LYS A 22 14.48 4.72 -18.44
C LYS A 22 15.98 4.43 -18.36
N LYS A 23 16.38 3.30 -17.77
CA LYS A 23 17.78 2.81 -17.78
C LYS A 23 18.15 2.00 -19.03
N GLY A 24 17.23 1.89 -19.99
CA GLY A 24 17.45 1.19 -21.25
C GLY A 24 17.43 -0.33 -21.10
N TYR A 25 16.62 -0.90 -20.21
CA TYR A 25 16.32 -2.34 -20.23
C TYR A 25 15.18 -2.66 -21.22
N GLU A 26 15.22 -3.85 -21.83
CA GLU A 26 14.04 -4.38 -22.54
C GLU A 26 13.13 -5.01 -21.50
N VAL A 27 11.96 -4.40 -21.25
CA VAL A 27 11.06 -4.79 -20.16
C VAL A 27 9.79 -5.43 -20.69
N THR A 28 9.45 -6.59 -20.11
CA THR A 28 8.13 -7.23 -20.25
C THR A 28 7.48 -7.34 -18.88
N VAL A 29 6.21 -6.94 -18.76
CA VAL A 29 5.39 -7.11 -17.56
C VAL A 29 4.33 -8.17 -17.83
N LEU A 30 4.31 -9.23 -17.01
CA LEU A 30 3.24 -10.24 -17.01
C LEU A 30 2.26 -9.92 -15.88
N ASP A 31 0.96 -9.92 -16.18
CA ASP A 31 -0.08 -9.90 -15.15
C ASP A 31 -1.16 -10.94 -15.46
N LYS A 32 -1.65 -11.59 -14.40
CA LYS A 32 -2.73 -12.59 -14.52
C LYS A 32 -4.08 -11.97 -14.90
N GLY A 33 -4.30 -10.71 -14.54
CA GLY A 33 -5.49 -9.93 -14.87
C GLY A 33 -5.25 -9.01 -16.05
N ASP A 34 -6.12 -8.02 -16.19
CA ASP A 34 -6.08 -6.99 -17.25
C ASP A 34 -5.40 -5.68 -16.82
N ILE A 35 -4.97 -5.59 -15.55
CA ILE A 35 -4.36 -4.40 -14.95
C ILE A 35 -5.34 -3.21 -14.91
N THR A 36 -6.64 -3.47 -14.74
CA THR A 36 -7.65 -2.42 -14.52
C THR A 36 -8.21 -2.43 -13.10
N ASP A 37 -8.10 -3.58 -12.42
CA ASP A 37 -8.65 -3.78 -11.09
C ASP A 37 -7.70 -4.60 -10.21
N ASN A 38 -6.94 -3.91 -9.37
CA ASN A 38 -6.08 -4.51 -8.36
C ASN A 38 -5.89 -3.56 -7.16
N CYS A 39 -5.13 -3.98 -6.14
CA CYS A 39 -4.91 -3.20 -4.91
C CYS A 39 -4.40 -1.78 -5.12
N SER A 40 -3.74 -1.51 -6.25
CA SER A 40 -3.26 -0.19 -6.62
C SER A 40 -4.42 0.74 -7.00
N PHE A 41 -5.47 0.23 -7.66
CA PHE A 41 -6.62 1.00 -8.11
C PHE A 41 -7.59 1.34 -6.96
N GLY A 42 -7.88 0.38 -6.09
CA GLY A 42 -8.78 0.55 -4.94
C GLY A 42 -8.13 1.14 -3.69
N ASN A 43 -6.89 1.62 -3.78
CA ASN A 43 -6.20 2.27 -2.66
C ASN A 43 -6.90 3.59 -2.25
N ALA A 44 -6.75 4.03 -1.01
CA ALA A 44 -7.29 5.31 -0.55
C ALA A 44 -6.63 6.55 -1.21
N GLY A 45 -5.58 6.39 -2.01
CA GLY A 45 -4.96 7.49 -2.75
C GLY A 45 -3.99 8.33 -1.94
N MET A 46 -3.66 7.92 -0.72
CA MET A 46 -2.82 8.67 0.21
C MET A 46 -1.33 8.38 -0.01
N ILE A 47 -0.50 9.42 0.03
CA ILE A 47 0.96 9.40 0.02
C ILE A 47 1.43 9.81 1.42
N VAL A 48 2.05 8.87 2.13
CA VAL A 48 2.09 8.88 3.60
C VAL A 48 3.50 8.81 4.22
N PRO A 49 4.36 9.84 4.06
CA PRO A 49 5.54 10.01 4.91
C PRO A 49 5.29 9.91 6.41
N SER A 50 4.10 10.29 6.88
CA SER A 50 3.68 10.15 8.29
C SER A 50 3.62 8.72 8.80
N HIS A 51 3.50 7.70 7.93
CA HIS A 51 3.28 6.31 8.32
C HIS A 51 4.60 5.55 8.59
N PHE A 52 5.39 6.05 9.54
CA PHE A 52 6.67 5.44 9.93
C PHE A 52 6.53 4.36 11.04
N VAL A 53 5.34 4.17 11.60
CA VAL A 53 5.08 3.10 12.58
C VAL A 53 4.65 1.83 11.83
N PRO A 54 5.40 0.71 11.94
CA PRO A 54 5.04 -0.52 11.28
C PRO A 54 3.75 -1.12 11.86
N LEU A 55 3.05 -1.92 11.06
CA LEU A 55 1.84 -2.64 11.51
C LEU A 55 2.11 -3.51 12.76
N ALA A 56 3.32 -4.07 12.86
CA ALA A 56 3.78 -4.81 14.03
C ALA A 56 4.24 -3.84 15.13
N ALA A 57 3.28 -3.29 15.88
CA ALA A 57 3.51 -2.38 16.99
C ALA A 57 2.97 -2.92 18.32
N PRO A 58 3.50 -2.48 19.48
CA PRO A 58 2.95 -2.81 20.78
C PRO A 58 1.45 -2.52 20.88
N GLY A 59 0.72 -3.36 21.63
CA GLY A 59 -0.72 -3.19 21.81
C GLY A 59 -1.60 -3.69 20.65
N MET A 60 -1.06 -3.85 19.43
CA MET A 60 -1.80 -4.38 18.28
C MET A 60 -2.29 -5.82 18.51
N ILE A 61 -1.56 -6.64 19.27
CA ILE A 61 -2.00 -8.00 19.63
C ILE A 61 -3.24 -7.94 20.54
N LYS A 62 -3.19 -7.14 21.62
CA LYS A 62 -4.30 -6.99 22.57
C LYS A 62 -5.53 -6.38 21.89
N GLN A 63 -5.32 -5.37 21.06
CA GLN A 63 -6.39 -4.77 20.25
C GLN A 63 -6.95 -5.78 19.25
N GLY A 64 -6.09 -6.53 18.55
CA GLY A 64 -6.47 -7.60 17.63
C GLY A 64 -7.37 -8.65 18.28
N ILE A 65 -7.02 -9.12 19.48
CA ILE A 65 -7.85 -10.08 20.24
C ILE A 65 -9.21 -9.49 20.60
N ARG A 66 -9.25 -8.26 21.12
CA ARG A 66 -10.51 -7.58 21.45
C ARG A 66 -11.41 -7.43 20.22
N TRP A 67 -10.82 -7.06 19.09
CA TRP A 67 -11.47 -6.85 17.81
C TRP A 67 -11.99 -8.12 17.14
N MET A 68 -11.48 -9.31 17.50
CA MET A 68 -12.03 -10.57 17.00
C MET A 68 -13.49 -10.81 17.42
N PHE A 69 -13.95 -10.17 18.49
CA PHE A 69 -15.31 -10.35 19.04
C PHE A 69 -16.33 -9.33 18.52
N ASP A 70 -15.93 -8.40 17.65
CA ASP A 70 -16.80 -7.40 17.04
C ASP A 70 -16.89 -7.62 15.52
N SER A 71 -18.11 -7.91 15.05
CA SER A 71 -18.38 -8.20 13.63
C SER A 71 -18.21 -6.98 12.71
N LYS A 72 -18.21 -5.76 13.27
CA LYS A 72 -17.96 -4.50 12.57
C LYS A 72 -16.53 -3.97 12.78
N SER A 73 -15.68 -4.71 13.50
CA SER A 73 -14.31 -4.28 13.80
C SER A 73 -13.50 -3.91 12.55
N PRO A 74 -12.68 -2.85 12.61
CA PRO A 74 -11.80 -2.47 11.51
C PRO A 74 -10.61 -3.42 11.30
N PHE A 75 -10.34 -4.34 12.22
CA PHE A 75 -9.29 -5.34 12.04
C PHE A 75 -9.76 -6.70 12.51
N TYR A 76 -9.49 -7.73 11.71
CA TYR A 76 -9.92 -9.09 12.01
C TYR A 76 -8.90 -10.11 11.52
N VAL A 77 -8.59 -11.07 12.38
CA VAL A 77 -7.81 -12.25 12.02
C VAL A 77 -8.76 -13.42 12.07
N ARG A 78 -8.99 -14.10 10.93
CA ARG A 78 -9.88 -15.27 10.92
C ARG A 78 -9.18 -16.45 11.61
N PRO A 79 -9.73 -16.99 12.71
CA PRO A 79 -9.15 -18.17 13.33
C PRO A 79 -9.14 -19.33 12.33
N SER A 80 -7.97 -19.94 12.11
CA SER A 80 -7.81 -21.10 11.24
C SER A 80 -6.57 -21.90 11.61
N LEU A 81 -6.57 -23.20 11.31
CA LEU A 81 -5.41 -24.09 11.45
C LEU A 81 -4.42 -23.95 10.27
N ASN A 82 -4.44 -22.81 9.57
CA ASN A 82 -3.58 -22.57 8.42
C ASN A 82 -2.14 -22.30 8.90
N GLY A 83 -1.21 -23.20 8.56
CA GLY A 83 0.20 -23.09 8.94
C GLY A 83 0.87 -21.78 8.51
N ASN A 84 0.47 -21.19 7.37
CA ASN A 84 1.01 -19.90 6.93
C ASN A 84 0.54 -18.77 7.85
N LEU A 85 -0.73 -18.77 8.27
CA LEU A 85 -1.26 -17.78 9.20
C LEU A 85 -0.60 -17.90 10.57
N ILE A 86 -0.42 -19.12 11.08
CA ILE A 86 0.25 -19.37 12.36
C ILE A 86 1.69 -18.88 12.31
N ASN A 87 2.46 -19.29 11.29
CA ASN A 87 3.85 -18.85 11.11
C ASN A 87 3.96 -17.33 10.96
N TRP A 88 3.07 -16.70 10.18
CA TRP A 88 3.02 -15.25 10.05
C TRP A 88 2.69 -14.58 11.39
N GLY A 89 1.72 -15.12 12.14
CA GLY A 89 1.32 -14.61 13.46
C GLY A 89 2.44 -14.69 14.49
N LEU A 90 3.18 -15.81 14.54
CA LEU A 90 4.35 -15.95 15.42
C LEU A 90 5.43 -14.91 15.11
N LYS A 91 5.71 -14.68 13.82
CA LYS A 91 6.65 -13.63 13.39
C LYS A 91 6.12 -12.24 13.72
N PHE A 92 4.85 -11.97 13.46
CA PHE A 92 4.21 -10.70 13.79
C PHE A 92 4.33 -10.39 15.28
N MET A 93 4.04 -11.37 16.15
CA MET A 93 4.19 -11.21 17.60
C MET A 93 5.64 -10.94 18.02
N LYS A 94 6.62 -11.61 17.39
CA LYS A 94 8.05 -11.36 17.63
C LYS A 94 8.44 -9.91 17.30
N HIS A 95 7.83 -9.32 16.27
CA HIS A 95 8.13 -7.96 15.82
C HIS A 95 7.27 -6.87 16.48
N ALA A 96 6.17 -7.22 17.17
CA ALA A 96 5.28 -6.27 17.83
C ALA A 96 5.86 -5.67 19.13
N THR A 97 7.02 -5.01 19.04
CA THR A 97 7.79 -4.46 20.16
C THR A 97 8.18 -2.99 19.91
N ALA A 98 8.36 -2.21 20.99
CA ALA A 98 8.77 -0.80 20.87
C ALA A 98 10.16 -0.66 20.21
N LYS A 99 11.06 -1.62 20.45
CA LYS A 99 12.38 -1.68 19.80
C LYS A 99 12.24 -1.79 18.28
N HIS A 100 11.39 -2.71 17.80
CA HIS A 100 11.15 -2.88 16.36
C HIS A 100 10.56 -1.62 15.73
N VAL A 101 9.57 -0.99 16.40
CA VAL A 101 9.01 0.30 15.95
C VAL A 101 10.09 1.37 15.82
N SER A 102 10.93 1.55 16.85
CA SER A 102 12.03 2.52 16.82
C SER A 102 13.04 2.25 15.69
N GLN A 103 13.36 0.97 15.44
CA GLN A 103 14.31 0.57 14.39
C GLN A 103 13.72 0.71 12.98
N SER A 104 12.40 0.61 12.85
CA SER A 104 11.68 0.67 11.57
C SER A 104 11.33 2.10 11.15
N ALA A 105 11.22 3.03 12.10
CA ALA A 105 10.75 4.38 11.85
C ALA A 105 11.59 5.15 10.82
N VAL A 106 12.91 5.18 11.00
CA VAL A 106 13.82 5.89 10.07
C VAL A 106 13.81 5.27 8.67
N PRO A 107 13.98 3.94 8.49
CA PRO A 107 13.88 3.33 7.17
C PRO A 107 12.54 3.60 6.46
N LEU A 108 11.41 3.48 7.16
CA LEU A 108 10.10 3.74 6.57
C LEU A 108 9.92 5.21 6.18
N ARG A 109 10.32 6.14 7.05
CA ARG A 109 10.34 7.56 6.74
C ARG A 109 11.15 7.86 5.49
N ASP A 110 12.40 7.38 5.43
CA ASP A 110 13.32 7.70 4.32
C ASP A 110 12.79 7.15 2.99
N LEU A 111 12.24 5.94 3.00
CA LEU A 111 11.59 5.35 1.83
C LEU A 111 10.36 6.16 1.39
N SER A 112 9.51 6.58 2.33
CA SER A 112 8.32 7.36 2.03
C SER A 112 8.64 8.76 1.52
N LEU A 113 9.62 9.46 2.11
CA LEU A 113 10.06 10.78 1.66
C LEU A 113 10.69 10.72 0.27
N LEU A 114 11.53 9.72 0.00
CA LEU A 114 12.04 9.46 -1.34
C LEU A 114 10.89 9.26 -2.32
N SER A 115 9.91 8.44 -1.97
CA SER A 115 8.77 8.13 -2.84
C SER A 115 7.91 9.36 -3.13
N LYS A 116 7.63 10.20 -2.12
CA LYS A 116 6.91 11.47 -2.28
C LYS A 116 7.64 12.40 -3.24
N LYS A 117 8.95 12.58 -3.07
CA LYS A 117 9.78 13.39 -3.98
C LYS A 117 9.71 12.87 -5.42
N LEU A 118 9.70 11.56 -5.62
CA LEU A 118 9.57 10.95 -6.95
C LEU A 118 8.17 11.16 -7.55
N TYR A 119 7.11 11.14 -6.75
CA TYR A 119 5.77 11.52 -7.20
C TYR A 119 5.69 12.98 -7.62
N GLU A 120 6.28 13.90 -6.85
CA GLU A 120 6.37 15.32 -7.21
C GLU A 120 7.17 15.54 -8.50
N GLY A 121 8.18 14.70 -8.75
CA GLY A 121 8.90 14.67 -10.02
C GLY A 121 8.01 14.18 -11.17
N LEU A 122 7.34 13.04 -10.99
CA LEU A 122 6.41 12.48 -11.99
C LEU A 122 5.29 13.47 -12.35
N ALA A 123 4.73 14.19 -11.38
CA ALA A 123 3.65 15.14 -11.61
C ALA A 123 4.06 16.38 -12.45
N LYS A 124 5.37 16.59 -12.68
CA LYS A 124 5.88 17.64 -13.57
C LYS A 124 6.02 17.19 -15.01
N GLU A 125 5.96 15.89 -15.26
CA GLU A 125 6.07 15.32 -16.59
C GLU A 125 4.72 15.43 -17.33
N PRO A 126 4.68 15.91 -18.58
CA PRO A 126 3.43 16.15 -19.31
C PRO A 126 2.50 14.95 -19.46
N GLU A 127 3.05 13.72 -19.48
CA GLU A 127 2.31 12.47 -19.62
C GLU A 127 1.56 12.07 -18.35
N PHE A 128 1.80 12.76 -17.24
CA PHE A 128 1.34 12.37 -15.91
C PHE A 128 0.43 13.42 -15.28
N ASN A 129 -0.87 13.20 -15.40
CA ASN A 129 -1.88 13.93 -14.63
C ASN A 129 -2.69 12.95 -13.77
N PHE A 130 -2.35 12.89 -12.48
CA PHE A 130 -2.97 11.98 -11.52
C PHE A 130 -3.50 12.67 -10.26
N GLU A 131 -3.78 13.98 -10.35
CA GLU A 131 -4.38 14.77 -9.28
C GLU A 131 -3.56 14.79 -7.97
N LEU A 132 -2.23 14.83 -8.08
CA LEU A 132 -1.38 14.95 -6.89
C LEU A 132 -1.60 16.29 -6.20
N THR A 133 -2.03 16.23 -4.94
CA THR A 133 -2.30 17.40 -4.11
C THR A 133 -1.52 17.30 -2.79
N ASN A 134 -0.75 18.35 -2.48
CA ASN A 134 0.14 18.43 -1.32
C ASN A 134 -0.46 19.30 -0.21
N ASN A 135 -1.62 18.92 0.31
CA ASN A 135 -2.30 19.62 1.41
C ASN A 135 -2.44 18.76 2.68
N GLY A 136 -1.70 17.65 2.77
CA GLY A 136 -1.69 16.77 3.92
C GLY A 136 -2.92 15.88 4.06
N ILE A 137 -3.05 15.30 5.26
CA ILE A 137 -4.17 14.45 5.69
C ILE A 137 -4.55 14.85 7.12
N LEU A 138 -5.85 14.86 7.44
CA LEU A 138 -6.35 15.17 8.78
C LEU A 138 -6.71 13.88 9.53
N ALA A 139 -5.97 13.56 10.58
CA ALA A 139 -6.29 12.47 11.49
C ALA A 139 -7.19 12.97 12.60
N PHE A 140 -8.51 12.85 12.40
CA PHE A 140 -9.53 13.31 13.33
C PHE A 140 -9.73 12.33 14.48
N TYR A 141 -9.88 12.87 15.68
CA TYR A 141 -10.17 12.10 16.89
C TYR A 141 -11.38 12.65 17.64
N LYS A 142 -12.08 11.76 18.34
CA LYS A 142 -13.27 12.07 19.16
C LYS A 142 -13.07 11.84 20.65
N THR A 143 -11.94 11.25 21.05
CA THR A 143 -11.61 10.95 22.44
C THR A 143 -10.28 11.56 22.83
N GLU A 144 -10.15 11.99 24.08
CA GLU A 144 -8.90 12.53 24.63
C GLU A 144 -7.76 11.54 24.47
N LYS A 145 -8.03 10.26 24.75
CA LYS A 145 -7.07 9.18 24.57
C LYS A 145 -6.52 9.10 23.13
N ALA A 146 -7.38 9.14 22.11
CA ALA A 146 -6.92 9.13 20.73
C ALA A 146 -6.13 10.41 20.40
N GLY A 147 -6.56 11.57 20.91
CA GLY A 147 -5.82 12.82 20.80
C GLY A 147 -4.42 12.76 21.39
N GLU A 148 -4.25 12.17 22.59
CA GLU A 148 -2.95 11.95 23.22
C GLU A 148 -2.07 10.99 22.40
N GLU A 149 -2.63 9.87 21.93
CA GLU A 149 -1.91 8.91 21.08
C GLU A 149 -1.40 9.57 19.79
N GLU A 150 -2.24 10.38 19.12
CA GLU A 150 -1.87 11.09 17.89
C GLU A 150 -0.90 12.26 18.15
N ALA A 151 -1.04 12.98 19.26
CA ALA A 151 -0.10 14.04 19.64
C ALA A 151 1.29 13.48 19.94
N HIS A 152 1.39 12.33 20.61
CA HIS A 152 2.66 11.63 20.80
C HIS A 152 3.27 11.16 19.48
N LEU A 153 2.45 10.65 18.55
CA LEU A 153 2.91 10.29 17.20
C LEU A 153 3.46 11.52 16.47
N ALA A 154 2.76 12.66 16.52
CA ALA A 154 3.16 13.91 15.91
C ALA A 154 4.50 14.42 16.48
N ALA A 155 4.66 14.41 17.81
CA ALA A 155 5.92 14.78 18.46
C ALA A 155 7.08 13.91 17.95
N ARG A 156 6.88 12.58 17.88
CA ARG A 156 7.90 11.68 17.34
C ARG A 156 8.20 11.91 15.87
N ALA A 157 7.19 12.26 15.08
CA ALA A 157 7.36 12.58 13.67
C ALA A 157 8.20 13.85 13.47
N ILE A 158 7.97 14.89 14.29
CA ILE A 158 8.74 16.13 14.27
C ILE A 158 10.21 15.86 14.63
N GLU A 159 10.48 15.01 15.63
CA GLU A 159 11.86 14.55 15.92
C GLU A 159 12.52 13.83 14.74
N LEU A 160 11.70 13.16 13.91
CA LEU A 160 12.13 12.50 12.69
C LEU A 160 12.19 13.46 11.48
N GLY A 161 11.92 14.76 11.65
CA GLY A 161 11.97 15.75 10.58
C GLY A 161 10.75 15.79 9.67
N LEU A 162 9.61 15.27 10.11
CA LEU A 162 8.34 15.33 9.39
C LEU A 162 7.50 16.53 9.85
N ASP A 163 6.78 17.16 8.92
CA ASP A 163 5.86 18.26 9.20
C ASP A 163 4.48 17.73 9.61
N MET A 164 4.13 17.93 10.88
CA MET A 164 2.85 17.56 11.48
C MET A 164 2.44 18.62 12.50
N ALA A 165 1.14 18.87 12.63
CA ALA A 165 0.59 19.83 13.60
C ALA A 165 -0.62 19.25 14.33
N VAL A 166 -0.64 19.38 15.65
CA VAL A 166 -1.84 19.11 16.45
C VAL A 166 -2.78 20.31 16.32
N LEU A 167 -4.05 20.05 16.03
CA LEU A 167 -5.07 21.06 15.78
C LEU A 167 -6.22 20.93 16.77
N THR A 168 -6.70 22.07 17.21
CA THR A 168 -7.98 22.24 17.91
C THR A 168 -9.16 22.00 16.96
N ALA A 169 -10.35 21.80 17.52
CA ALA A 169 -11.58 21.68 16.74
C ALA A 169 -11.87 22.94 15.89
N ASP A 170 -11.53 24.13 16.36
CA ASP A 170 -11.75 25.38 15.61
C ASP A 170 -10.79 25.51 14.42
N GLU A 171 -9.53 25.14 14.59
CA GLU A 171 -8.57 25.06 13.48
C GLU A 171 -8.99 24.01 12.43
N CYS A 172 -9.56 22.88 12.88
CA CYS A 172 -10.14 21.89 11.98
C CYS A 172 -11.29 22.46 11.14
N ARG A 173 -12.21 23.21 11.77
CA ARG A 173 -13.32 23.88 11.06
C ARG A 173 -12.82 24.93 10.08
N ALA A 174 -11.76 25.66 10.44
CA ALA A 174 -11.15 26.61 9.53
C ALA A 174 -10.55 25.95 8.27
N LEU A 175 -10.07 24.71 8.37
CA LEU A 175 -9.55 23.93 7.24
C LEU A 175 -10.63 23.22 6.41
N GLN A 176 -11.80 22.94 6.99
CA GLN A 176 -12.94 22.31 6.33
C GLN A 176 -14.23 23.14 6.57
N PRO A 177 -14.30 24.40 6.10
CA PRO A 177 -15.37 25.32 6.47
C PRO A 177 -16.75 24.90 5.94
N ASP A 178 -16.78 24.15 4.84
CA ASP A 178 -18.02 23.71 4.17
C ASP A 178 -18.56 22.39 4.72
N LEU A 179 -17.93 21.81 5.76
CA LEU A 179 -18.38 20.61 6.45
C LEU A 179 -18.61 20.88 7.94
N LYS A 180 -19.77 20.46 8.44
CA LYS A 180 -19.95 20.32 9.88
C LYS A 180 -19.03 19.22 10.41
N LEU A 181 -18.26 19.55 11.45
CA LEU A 181 -17.37 18.62 12.15
C LEU A 181 -17.85 18.36 13.58
N ASP A 182 -17.89 17.09 13.97
CA ASP A 182 -18.08 16.63 15.34
C ASP A 182 -16.81 15.88 15.82
N VAL A 183 -15.79 16.65 16.21
CA VAL A 183 -14.46 16.16 16.59
C VAL A 183 -13.92 16.95 17.78
N LEU A 184 -13.02 16.36 18.56
CA LEU A 184 -12.28 17.09 19.60
C LEU A 184 -11.07 17.85 19.02
N GLY A 185 -10.55 17.38 17.89
CA GLY A 185 -9.44 17.98 17.17
C GLY A 185 -8.92 17.02 16.09
N ALA A 186 -7.74 17.33 15.57
CA ALA A 186 -7.04 16.47 14.62
C ALA A 186 -5.53 16.61 14.75
N VAL A 187 -4.79 15.67 14.17
CA VAL A 187 -3.41 15.93 13.76
C VAL A 187 -3.36 16.09 12.25
N HIS A 188 -2.80 17.19 11.78
CA HIS A 188 -2.60 17.47 10.36
C HIS A 188 -1.24 16.95 9.91
N TYR A 189 -1.26 15.92 9.09
CA TYR A 189 -0.08 15.30 8.48
C TYR A 189 0.33 16.12 7.26
N ARG A 190 0.89 17.30 7.47
CA ARG A 190 1.23 18.26 6.40
C ARG A 190 2.27 17.71 5.42
N CYS A 191 3.13 16.82 5.89
CA CYS A 191 4.09 16.10 5.05
C CYS A 191 3.45 15.07 4.09
N ASP A 192 2.17 14.73 4.28
CA ASP A 192 1.45 13.80 3.41
C ASP A 192 0.85 14.50 2.18
N ALA A 193 0.41 13.70 1.22
CA ALA A 193 -0.28 14.14 0.02
C ALA A 193 -1.35 13.13 -0.37
N HIS A 194 -2.13 13.44 -1.39
CA HIS A 194 -3.05 12.47 -1.99
C HIS A 194 -3.12 12.62 -3.51
N LEU A 195 -3.61 11.57 -4.16
CA LEU A 195 -3.80 11.48 -5.60
C LEU A 195 -4.98 10.58 -5.96
N TYR A 196 -5.37 10.54 -7.23
CA TYR A 196 -6.35 9.58 -7.71
C TYR A 196 -5.68 8.33 -8.33
N PRO A 197 -5.76 7.14 -7.68
CA PRO A 197 -4.97 5.98 -8.10
C PRO A 197 -5.27 5.49 -9.52
N THR A 198 -6.53 5.55 -9.95
CA THR A 198 -6.91 5.13 -11.29
C THR A 198 -6.23 5.97 -12.36
N LYS A 199 -6.14 7.30 -12.18
CA LYS A 199 -5.42 8.18 -13.12
C LYS A 199 -3.93 7.88 -13.12
N LEU A 200 -3.31 7.68 -11.96
CA LEU A 200 -1.90 7.31 -11.86
C LEU A 200 -1.59 6.00 -12.60
N MET A 201 -2.36 4.94 -12.32
CA MET A 201 -2.13 3.62 -12.91
C MET A 201 -2.32 3.64 -14.43
N ASN A 202 -3.35 4.36 -14.91
CA ASN A 202 -3.58 4.53 -16.35
C ASN A 202 -2.46 5.34 -17.01
N ALA A 203 -2.01 6.44 -16.40
CA ALA A 203 -0.90 7.25 -16.92
C ALA A 203 0.40 6.45 -17.00
N LEU A 204 0.75 5.71 -15.95
CA LEU A 204 1.91 4.80 -15.95
C LEU A 204 1.81 3.76 -17.06
N LEU A 205 0.67 3.09 -17.19
CA LEU A 205 0.47 2.06 -18.21
C LEU A 205 0.60 2.63 -19.63
N GLN A 206 -0.01 3.78 -19.90
CA GLN A 206 0.09 4.46 -21.20
C GLN A 206 1.52 4.91 -21.49
N TYR A 207 2.20 5.53 -20.53
CA TYR A 207 3.61 5.91 -20.66
C TYR A 207 4.48 4.69 -21.03
N LEU A 208 4.32 3.58 -20.30
CA LEU A 208 5.12 2.37 -20.52
C LEU A 208 4.91 1.78 -21.91
N LEU A 209 3.66 1.69 -22.37
CA LEU A 209 3.33 1.21 -23.72
C LEU A 209 3.93 2.10 -24.80
N ASN A 210 3.80 3.42 -24.66
CA ASN A 210 4.36 4.41 -25.60
C ASN A 210 5.89 4.38 -25.64
N ASN A 211 6.52 3.88 -24.57
CA ASN A 211 7.97 3.78 -24.43
C ASN A 211 8.52 2.36 -24.63
N GLY A 212 7.76 1.49 -25.32
CA GLY A 212 8.23 0.19 -25.80
C GLY A 212 8.25 -0.94 -24.77
N VAL A 213 7.66 -0.74 -23.58
CA VAL A 213 7.49 -1.83 -22.61
C VAL A 213 6.37 -2.75 -23.08
N LYS A 214 6.64 -4.06 -23.07
CA LYS A 214 5.63 -5.08 -23.41
C LYS A 214 4.77 -5.37 -22.18
N ILE A 215 3.46 -5.20 -22.30
CA ILE A 215 2.50 -5.49 -21.22
C ILE A 215 1.61 -6.66 -21.63
N GLU A 216 1.80 -7.79 -20.97
CA GLU A 216 1.14 -9.06 -21.27
C GLU A 216 0.09 -9.36 -20.21
N ARG A 217 -1.16 -9.06 -20.55
CA ARG A 217 -2.35 -9.27 -19.71
C ARG A 217 -2.89 -10.69 -19.85
N GLY A 218 -3.62 -11.17 -18.83
CA GLY A 218 -4.21 -12.51 -18.83
C GLY A 218 -3.17 -13.64 -18.82
N ARG A 219 -1.96 -13.34 -18.33
CA ARG A 219 -0.80 -14.24 -18.28
C ARG A 219 -0.49 -14.60 -16.84
N GLU A 220 -1.23 -15.57 -16.30
CA GLU A 220 -0.93 -16.13 -14.99
C GLU A 220 0.34 -16.99 -15.05
N VAL A 221 1.28 -16.72 -14.16
CA VAL A 221 2.48 -17.54 -14.00
C VAL A 221 2.13 -18.80 -13.22
N ASP A 222 2.35 -19.96 -13.82
CA ASP A 222 2.02 -21.27 -13.23
C ASP A 222 3.25 -22.15 -12.96
N LYS A 223 4.38 -21.88 -13.61
CA LYS A 223 5.64 -22.60 -13.43
C LYS A 223 6.86 -21.70 -13.62
N ILE A 224 7.91 -21.95 -12.83
CA ILE A 224 9.22 -21.33 -12.97
C ILE A 224 10.25 -22.45 -13.06
N GLU A 225 11.05 -22.46 -14.11
CA GLU A 225 12.17 -23.39 -14.27
C GLU A 225 13.48 -22.73 -13.83
N THR A 226 14.27 -23.49 -13.08
CA THR A 226 15.52 -23.02 -12.48
C THR A 226 16.64 -24.01 -12.73
N VAL A 227 17.84 -23.52 -12.98
CA VAL A 227 19.07 -24.32 -13.08
C VAL A 227 20.10 -23.74 -12.11
N GLY A 228 20.60 -24.56 -11.18
CA GLY A 228 21.48 -24.07 -10.12
C GLY A 228 20.81 -22.96 -9.30
N ASN A 229 21.46 -21.80 -9.22
CA ASN A 229 20.97 -20.61 -8.52
C ASN A 229 20.31 -19.57 -9.47
N ARG A 230 19.92 -19.94 -10.69
CA ARG A 230 19.31 -19.03 -11.67
C ARG A 230 17.92 -19.48 -12.09
N ILE A 231 17.03 -18.51 -12.34
CA ILE A 231 15.80 -18.73 -13.10
C ILE A 231 16.16 -18.73 -14.59
N MET A 232 15.67 -19.73 -15.32
CA MET A 232 15.87 -19.87 -16.76
C MET A 232 14.63 -19.46 -17.54
N LYS A 233 13.45 -19.90 -17.08
CA LYS A 233 12.18 -19.68 -17.77
C LYS A 233 11.05 -19.47 -16.78
N VAL A 234 10.11 -18.61 -17.14
CA VAL A 234 8.82 -18.45 -16.48
C VAL A 234 7.75 -18.88 -17.46
N PHE A 235 6.74 -19.63 -17.03
CA PHE A 235 5.69 -20.15 -17.90
C PHE A 235 4.33 -19.55 -17.57
N THR A 236 3.55 -19.34 -18.61
CA THR A 236 2.12 -18.98 -18.55
C THR A 236 1.38 -19.88 -19.54
N GLY A 237 0.80 -20.97 -19.04
CA GLY A 237 0.35 -22.08 -19.87
C GLY A 237 1.50 -22.67 -20.69
N ASN A 238 1.33 -22.74 -22.01
CA ASN A 238 2.34 -23.31 -22.91
C ASN A 238 3.40 -22.29 -23.38
N THR A 239 3.29 -21.02 -22.97
CA THR A 239 4.24 -19.97 -23.36
C THR A 239 5.36 -19.87 -22.34
N ALA A 240 6.60 -19.95 -22.81
CA ALA A 240 7.81 -19.75 -22.00
C ALA A 240 8.37 -18.33 -22.20
N TRP A 241 8.78 -17.71 -21.10
CA TRP A 241 9.32 -16.35 -21.04
C TRP A 241 10.74 -16.40 -20.48
N GLU A 242 11.68 -15.86 -21.24
CA GLU A 242 13.12 -15.81 -20.92
C GLU A 242 13.57 -14.37 -20.70
N ALA A 243 14.38 -14.15 -19.67
CA ALA A 243 14.95 -12.86 -19.34
C ALA A 243 16.28 -13.03 -18.60
N ASP A 244 17.10 -11.98 -18.60
CA ASP A 244 18.35 -11.99 -17.84
C ASP A 244 18.09 -11.82 -16.34
N GLN A 245 17.07 -11.03 -16.00
CA GLN A 245 16.62 -10.76 -14.63
C GLN A 245 15.10 -10.83 -14.51
N TYR A 246 14.65 -11.22 -13.33
CA TYR A 246 13.24 -11.41 -12.99
C TYR A 246 12.88 -10.57 -11.77
N ILE A 247 11.76 -9.86 -11.84
CA ILE A 247 11.25 -9.07 -10.71
C ILE A 247 9.93 -9.68 -10.23
N LEU A 248 9.87 -10.10 -8.97
CA LEU A 248 8.64 -10.58 -8.34
C LEU A 248 7.91 -9.42 -7.65
N ALA A 249 6.82 -8.94 -8.26
CA ALA A 249 5.99 -7.83 -7.80
C ALA A 249 4.50 -8.21 -7.67
N THR A 250 4.22 -9.47 -7.32
CA THR A 250 2.87 -10.07 -7.32
C THR A 250 2.03 -9.81 -6.07
N GLY A 251 2.42 -8.84 -5.22
CA GLY A 251 1.69 -8.45 -4.02
C GLY A 251 1.31 -9.65 -3.13
N SER A 252 0.02 -9.80 -2.83
CA SER A 252 -0.46 -10.87 -1.94
C SER A 252 -0.31 -12.29 -2.51
N TRP A 253 -0.05 -12.41 -3.82
CA TRP A 253 0.23 -13.68 -4.49
C TRP A 253 1.72 -14.06 -4.45
N SER A 254 2.59 -13.19 -3.92
CA SER A 254 4.03 -13.43 -3.88
C SER A 254 4.45 -14.74 -3.19
N PRO A 255 3.83 -15.20 -2.08
CA PRO A 255 4.19 -16.51 -1.51
C PRO A 255 3.99 -17.67 -2.46
N ALA A 256 2.90 -17.67 -3.25
CA ALA A 256 2.59 -18.74 -4.19
C ALA A 256 3.58 -18.76 -5.37
N VAL A 257 3.84 -17.59 -5.96
CA VAL A 257 4.75 -17.47 -7.11
C VAL A 257 6.21 -17.65 -6.69
N ALA A 258 6.64 -17.11 -5.54
CA ALA A 258 7.99 -17.32 -5.00
C ALA A 258 8.29 -18.80 -4.75
N LYS A 259 7.28 -19.56 -4.28
CA LYS A 259 7.42 -21.02 -4.07
C LYS A 259 7.74 -21.76 -5.36
N MET A 260 7.22 -21.32 -6.52
CA MET A 260 7.56 -21.92 -7.83
C MET A 260 9.05 -21.74 -8.16
N ALA A 261 9.68 -20.66 -7.68
CA ALA A 261 11.13 -20.45 -7.75
C ALA A 261 11.90 -21.04 -6.55
N ASP A 262 11.25 -21.83 -5.69
CA ASP A 262 11.80 -22.41 -4.46
C ASP A 262 12.27 -21.35 -3.43
N VAL A 263 11.67 -20.15 -3.47
CA VAL A 263 11.92 -19.05 -2.52
C VAL A 263 10.77 -18.96 -1.52
N LYS A 264 11.09 -18.78 -0.24
CA LYS A 264 10.09 -18.62 0.83
C LYS A 264 9.93 -17.15 1.19
N ILE A 265 8.70 -16.65 1.18
CA ILE A 265 8.34 -15.28 1.59
C ILE A 265 7.14 -15.36 2.53
N SER A 266 7.16 -14.58 3.62
CA SER A 266 6.09 -14.56 4.62
C SER A 266 5.19 -13.34 4.41
N ILE A 267 4.08 -13.52 3.69
CA ILE A 267 3.08 -12.48 3.46
C ILE A 267 1.70 -13.07 3.72
N MET A 268 0.85 -12.31 4.41
CA MET A 268 -0.58 -12.59 4.52
C MET A 268 -1.39 -11.54 3.78
N PRO A 269 -2.46 -11.92 3.07
CA PRO A 269 -3.34 -10.95 2.43
C PRO A 269 -4.23 -10.30 3.49
N GLY A 270 -4.12 -8.98 3.64
CA GLY A 270 -5.05 -8.16 4.41
C GLY A 270 -6.16 -7.64 3.49
N LYS A 271 -7.32 -8.30 3.50
CA LYS A 271 -8.47 -7.86 2.70
C LYS A 271 -9.04 -6.56 3.27
N GLY A 272 -9.11 -5.53 2.45
CA GLY A 272 -9.79 -4.27 2.76
C GLY A 272 -10.90 -3.98 1.78
N TYR A 273 -11.78 -3.05 2.15
CA TYR A 273 -12.91 -2.62 1.34
C TYR A 273 -12.81 -1.14 1.02
N SER A 274 -13.31 -0.76 -0.15
CA SER A 274 -13.58 0.63 -0.46
C SER A 274 -14.78 0.77 -1.39
N PHE A 275 -15.41 1.93 -1.36
CA PHE A 275 -16.45 2.32 -2.30
C PHE A 275 -16.35 3.81 -2.56
N MET A 276 -16.96 4.24 -3.66
CA MET A 276 -17.00 5.64 -4.08
C MET A 276 -18.42 6.14 -3.91
N GLU A 277 -18.55 7.41 -3.52
CA GLU A 277 -19.83 8.11 -3.54
C GLU A 277 -19.66 9.48 -4.21
N PRO A 278 -20.61 9.91 -5.05
CA PRO A 278 -20.64 11.27 -5.57
C PRO A 278 -20.67 12.29 -4.43
N GLU A 279 -19.83 13.33 -4.55
CA GLU A 279 -19.92 14.48 -3.66
C GLU A 279 -19.84 15.78 -4.49
N PRO A 280 -20.96 16.17 -5.13
CA PRO A 280 -20.96 17.23 -6.14
C PRO A 280 -20.64 18.60 -5.56
N GLN A 281 -20.86 18.81 -4.25
CA GLN A 281 -20.54 20.05 -3.57
C GLN A 281 -19.04 20.14 -3.22
N GLN A 282 -18.28 19.05 -3.35
CA GLN A 282 -16.82 18.98 -3.09
C GLN A 282 -16.39 19.59 -1.75
N ARG A 283 -17.22 19.40 -0.72
CA ARG A 283 -17.04 20.03 0.60
C ARG A 283 -15.83 19.51 1.36
N LEU A 284 -15.45 18.24 1.15
CA LEU A 284 -14.24 17.67 1.73
C LEU A 284 -13.04 18.01 0.83
N THR A 285 -12.12 18.84 1.33
CA THR A 285 -10.97 19.33 0.54
C THR A 285 -9.62 18.74 0.95
N ILE A 286 -9.53 18.17 2.15
CA ILE A 286 -8.34 17.48 2.67
C ILE A 286 -8.79 16.06 3.05
N PRO A 287 -8.04 15.01 2.65
CA PRO A 287 -8.33 13.64 3.07
C PRO A 287 -8.35 13.51 4.60
N ALA A 288 -9.14 12.56 5.09
CA ALA A 288 -9.34 12.33 6.51
C ALA A 288 -9.04 10.88 6.91
N LEU A 289 -8.45 10.72 8.09
CA LEU A 289 -8.41 9.46 8.83
C LEU A 289 -9.29 9.61 10.07
N LEU A 290 -10.24 8.70 10.24
CA LEU A 290 -11.09 8.63 11.42
C LEU A 290 -10.40 7.70 12.43
N CYS A 291 -9.70 8.26 13.42
CA CYS A 291 -8.77 7.51 14.27
C CYS A 291 -9.42 6.31 14.97
N GLU A 292 -10.56 6.53 15.64
CA GLU A 292 -11.26 5.48 16.38
C GLU A 292 -11.93 4.46 15.44
N ALA A 293 -12.45 4.92 14.30
CA ALA A 293 -13.15 4.06 13.32
C ALA A 293 -12.18 3.31 12.40
N ARG A 294 -10.92 3.77 12.28
CA ARG A 294 -9.90 3.29 11.33
C ARG A 294 -10.41 3.31 9.88
N VAL A 295 -11.10 4.39 9.52
CA VAL A 295 -11.63 4.66 8.18
C VAL A 295 -10.82 5.77 7.54
N ALA A 296 -10.43 5.56 6.28
CA ALA A 296 -9.82 6.56 5.42
C ALA A 296 -10.88 7.12 4.46
N ILE A 297 -10.87 8.44 4.31
CA ILE A 297 -11.79 9.18 3.45
C ILE A 297 -10.96 10.11 2.59
N THR A 298 -11.09 10.01 1.27
CA THR A 298 -10.28 10.81 0.35
C THR A 298 -11.17 11.42 -0.73
N PRO A 299 -11.21 12.75 -0.88
CA PRO A 299 -11.83 13.37 -2.05
C PRO A 299 -10.96 13.09 -3.29
N MET A 300 -11.57 12.59 -4.36
CA MET A 300 -10.87 12.30 -5.62
C MET A 300 -11.85 12.25 -6.78
N ASN A 301 -11.47 12.81 -7.94
CA ASN A 301 -12.25 12.72 -9.17
C ASN A 301 -13.74 13.10 -9.01
N GLY A 302 -14.02 14.19 -8.28
CA GLY A 302 -15.38 14.70 -8.01
C GLY A 302 -16.24 13.82 -7.10
N GLN A 303 -15.63 12.86 -6.42
CA GLN A 303 -16.27 11.88 -5.53
C GLN A 303 -15.49 11.78 -4.22
N ILE A 304 -16.05 11.06 -3.25
CA ILE A 304 -15.34 10.65 -2.05
C ILE A 304 -15.12 9.14 -2.10
N ARG A 305 -13.86 8.72 -1.88
CA ARG A 305 -13.53 7.33 -1.60
C ARG A 305 -13.59 7.09 -0.09
N TYR A 306 -14.44 6.16 0.32
CA TYR A 306 -14.42 5.61 1.67
C TYR A 306 -13.69 4.27 1.64
N GLY A 307 -12.73 4.10 2.53
CA GLY A 307 -11.93 2.90 2.61
C GLY A 307 -11.64 2.51 4.05
N GLY A 308 -11.53 1.23 4.31
CA GLY A 308 -11.22 0.78 5.65
C GLY A 308 -11.18 -0.72 5.76
N THR A 309 -11.10 -1.13 7.02
CA THR A 309 -11.04 -2.53 7.45
C THR A 309 -9.83 -3.31 6.94
N MET A 310 -9.36 -4.27 7.73
CA MET A 310 -8.35 -5.24 7.31
C MET A 310 -8.67 -6.62 7.89
N GLU A 311 -8.95 -7.57 7.00
CA GLU A 311 -9.14 -8.98 7.34
C GLU A 311 -7.92 -9.79 6.92
N LEU A 312 -7.22 -10.38 7.89
CA LEU A 312 -6.17 -11.35 7.66
C LEU A 312 -6.81 -12.75 7.58
N ASP A 313 -6.91 -13.27 6.35
CA ASP A 313 -7.42 -14.60 6.03
C ASP A 313 -6.69 -15.14 4.78
N LYS A 314 -7.07 -16.30 4.26
CA LYS A 314 -6.74 -16.70 2.89
C LYS A 314 -7.42 -15.78 1.87
N ILE A 315 -6.83 -15.69 0.67
CA ILE A 315 -7.44 -15.00 -0.47
C ILE A 315 -8.84 -15.55 -0.72
N ASN A 316 -9.84 -14.67 -0.71
CA ASN A 316 -11.24 -15.02 -0.94
C ASN A 316 -12.04 -13.81 -1.45
N THR A 317 -13.00 -14.06 -2.33
CA THR A 317 -13.73 -13.01 -3.05
C THR A 317 -14.99 -12.51 -2.32
N ARG A 318 -15.39 -13.16 -1.21
CA ARG A 318 -16.66 -12.85 -0.51
C ARG A 318 -16.61 -11.50 0.20
N ILE A 319 -17.56 -10.62 -0.07
CA ILE A 319 -17.67 -9.35 0.63
C ILE A 319 -18.36 -9.55 1.98
N ASN A 320 -17.84 -8.91 3.02
CA ASN A 320 -18.45 -8.91 4.34
C ASN A 320 -19.17 -7.58 4.55
N MET A 321 -20.48 -7.60 4.31
CA MET A 321 -21.32 -6.39 4.39
C MET A 321 -21.34 -5.75 5.78
N GLN A 322 -21.08 -6.48 6.87
CA GLN A 322 -21.03 -5.88 8.21
C GLN A 322 -19.84 -4.93 8.38
N ARG A 323 -18.71 -5.24 7.73
CA ARG A 323 -17.52 -4.37 7.75
C ARG A 323 -17.73 -3.11 6.94
N VAL A 324 -18.35 -3.25 5.77
CA VAL A 324 -18.73 -2.11 4.92
C VAL A 324 -19.74 -1.22 5.65
N LYS A 325 -20.72 -1.82 6.32
CA LYS A 325 -21.66 -1.11 7.19
C LYS A 325 -20.95 -0.36 8.32
N GLY A 326 -19.92 -0.95 8.94
CA GLY A 326 -19.08 -0.26 9.92
C GLY A 326 -18.40 0.98 9.38
N ILE A 327 -17.90 0.94 8.13
CA ILE A 327 -17.34 2.13 7.45
C ILE A 327 -18.43 3.19 7.32
N VAL A 328 -19.56 2.85 6.71
CA VAL A 328 -20.68 3.77 6.43
C VAL A 328 -21.22 4.43 7.70
N GLU A 329 -21.48 3.66 8.75
CA GLU A 329 -22.07 4.16 10.01
C GLU A 329 -21.10 5.05 10.80
N SER A 330 -19.80 4.92 10.58
CA SER A 330 -18.80 5.72 11.30
C SER A 330 -18.66 7.15 10.76
N VAL A 331 -18.93 7.37 9.47
CA VAL A 331 -18.68 8.67 8.81
C VAL A 331 -19.54 9.80 9.40
N PRO A 332 -20.88 9.65 9.59
CA PRO A 332 -21.71 10.71 10.15
C PRO A 332 -21.34 11.11 11.58
N ALA A 333 -20.63 10.25 12.31
CA ALA A 333 -20.16 10.55 13.66
C ALA A 333 -19.04 11.60 13.67
N TYR A 334 -18.32 11.80 12.57
CA TYR A 334 -17.28 12.83 12.43
C TYR A 334 -17.75 13.98 11.55
N PHE A 335 -18.50 13.65 10.49
CA PHE A 335 -19.02 14.58 9.50
C PHE A 335 -20.54 14.44 9.42
N PRO A 336 -21.33 15.13 10.28
CA PRO A 336 -22.80 14.99 10.27
C PRO A 336 -23.48 15.27 8.92
N ASP A 337 -22.81 16.01 8.03
CA ASP A 337 -23.29 16.35 6.69
C ASP A 337 -22.94 15.30 5.62
N LEU A 338 -22.03 14.36 5.92
CA LEU A 338 -21.69 13.24 5.05
C LEU A 338 -22.41 11.99 5.55
N LYS A 339 -23.35 11.50 4.75
CA LYS A 339 -24.20 10.34 5.09
C LYS A 339 -24.13 9.31 3.97
N PRO A 340 -22.99 8.60 3.84
CA PRO A 340 -22.83 7.66 2.75
C PRO A 340 -23.94 6.61 2.76
N ALA A 341 -24.51 6.33 1.59
CA ALA A 341 -25.41 5.21 1.44
C ALA A 341 -24.64 3.89 1.62
N LEU A 342 -25.30 2.85 2.12
CA LEU A 342 -24.73 1.51 2.09
C LEU A 342 -24.70 1.04 0.62
N PRO A 343 -23.52 0.84 0.01
CA PRO A 343 -23.42 0.44 -1.40
C PRO A 343 -23.97 -0.98 -1.62
N ALA A 344 -24.46 -1.26 -2.83
CA ALA A 344 -24.75 -2.62 -3.24
C ALA A 344 -23.45 -3.42 -3.38
N GLU A 345 -23.51 -4.74 -3.21
CA GLU A 345 -22.30 -5.59 -3.20
C GLU A 345 -21.41 -5.43 -4.45
N LYS A 346 -22.04 -5.24 -5.62
CA LYS A 346 -21.34 -5.01 -6.90
C LYS A 346 -20.54 -3.71 -6.98
N ASP A 347 -20.90 -2.72 -6.16
CA ASP A 347 -20.29 -1.38 -6.15
C ASP A 347 -19.21 -1.28 -5.04
N ILE A 348 -18.97 -2.38 -4.31
CA ILE A 348 -17.95 -2.47 -3.27
C ILE A 348 -16.71 -3.11 -3.87
N TRP A 349 -15.65 -2.33 -3.89
CA TRP A 349 -14.33 -2.85 -4.22
C TRP A 349 -13.70 -3.53 -3.00
N TYR A 350 -12.92 -4.58 -3.24
CA TYR A 350 -12.04 -5.15 -2.23
C TYR A 350 -10.66 -5.48 -2.82
N GLY A 351 -9.64 -5.48 -1.96
CA GLY A 351 -8.31 -5.90 -2.36
C GLY A 351 -7.48 -6.45 -1.21
N PHE A 352 -6.46 -7.24 -1.57
CA PHE A 352 -5.58 -7.93 -0.64
C PHE A 352 -4.25 -7.19 -0.48
N ARG A 353 -4.12 -6.43 0.59
CA ARG A 353 -2.88 -5.73 0.96
C ARG A 353 -1.81 -6.77 1.35
N PRO A 354 -0.63 -6.78 0.73
CA PRO A 354 0.40 -7.78 1.03
C PRO A 354 1.09 -7.44 2.35
N SER A 355 0.62 -8.02 3.46
CA SER A 355 1.13 -7.70 4.79
C SER A 355 2.31 -8.59 5.14
N SER A 356 3.51 -8.01 5.22
CA SER A 356 4.67 -8.64 5.87
C SER A 356 4.46 -8.68 7.38
N PRO A 357 5.02 -9.67 8.10
CA PRO A 357 4.84 -9.81 9.53
C PRO A 357 5.52 -8.71 10.34
N ASP A 358 6.58 -8.08 9.82
CA ASP A 358 7.30 -7.00 10.48
C ASP A 358 6.83 -5.60 10.05
N GLY A 359 5.94 -5.52 9.05
CA GLY A 359 5.39 -4.26 8.55
C GLY A 359 6.30 -3.51 7.56
N LEU A 360 7.44 -4.06 7.17
CA LEU A 360 8.31 -3.48 6.13
C LEU A 360 8.18 -4.25 4.82
N PRO A 361 8.34 -3.60 3.64
CA PRO A 361 8.37 -4.32 2.38
C PRO A 361 9.63 -5.20 2.26
N TYR A 362 9.56 -6.21 1.41
CA TYR A 362 10.70 -6.98 0.92
C TYR A 362 11.15 -6.34 -0.39
N ILE A 363 12.36 -5.78 -0.41
CA ILE A 363 12.99 -5.14 -1.57
C ILE A 363 14.43 -5.62 -1.63
N GLY A 364 14.77 -6.50 -2.57
CA GLY A 364 16.13 -7.02 -2.67
C GLY A 364 16.30 -8.24 -3.59
N ARG A 365 17.55 -8.60 -3.87
CA ARG A 365 17.88 -9.86 -4.55
C ARG A 365 17.57 -11.04 -3.65
N SER A 366 17.05 -12.11 -4.26
CA SER A 366 16.92 -13.40 -3.61
C SER A 366 18.31 -13.98 -3.32
N GLN A 367 18.51 -14.49 -2.10
CA GLN A 367 19.73 -15.23 -1.74
C GLN A 367 19.85 -16.57 -2.47
N LYS A 368 18.72 -17.11 -2.94
CA LYS A 368 18.67 -18.43 -3.60
C LYS A 368 18.70 -18.34 -5.12
N ARG A 369 18.24 -17.21 -5.66
CA ARG A 369 18.10 -16.98 -7.11
C ARG A 369 18.78 -15.67 -7.47
N GLU A 370 20.00 -15.74 -8.01
CA GLU A 370 20.85 -14.55 -8.21
C GLU A 370 20.25 -13.51 -9.17
N ASN A 371 19.45 -13.98 -10.12
CA ASN A 371 18.76 -13.15 -11.10
C ASN A 371 17.29 -12.85 -10.75
N LEU A 372 16.87 -13.09 -9.49
CA LEU A 372 15.55 -12.74 -9.00
C LEU A 372 15.63 -11.59 -8.00
N ILE A 373 14.91 -10.50 -8.27
CA ILE A 373 14.66 -9.41 -7.33
C ILE A 373 13.22 -9.52 -6.84
N ILE A 374 13.01 -9.31 -5.55
CA ILE A 374 11.71 -9.37 -4.89
C ILE A 374 11.33 -7.96 -4.47
N ALA A 375 10.11 -7.54 -4.79
CA ALA A 375 9.55 -6.23 -4.48
C ALA A 375 8.07 -6.38 -4.11
N THR A 376 7.79 -6.66 -2.84
CA THR A 376 6.42 -6.95 -2.35
C THR A 376 6.32 -6.68 -0.84
N GLY A 377 5.16 -6.92 -0.22
CA GLY A 377 5.00 -6.82 1.23
C GLY A 377 4.74 -5.41 1.77
N HIS A 378 4.35 -4.46 0.90
CA HIS A 378 4.14 -3.05 1.26
C HIS A 378 2.91 -2.76 2.12
N GLY A 379 2.12 -3.77 2.51
CA GLY A 379 0.91 -3.60 3.30
C GLY A 379 -0.05 -2.59 2.68
N MET A 380 -0.47 -1.60 3.46
CA MET A 380 -1.36 -0.51 3.02
C MET A 380 -0.65 0.59 2.22
N MET A 381 0.68 0.66 2.29
CA MET A 381 1.49 1.76 1.74
C MET A 381 1.97 1.50 0.30
N GLY A 382 1.51 0.43 -0.35
CA GLY A 382 2.01 0.03 -1.68
C GLY A 382 1.90 1.12 -2.75
N LEU A 383 0.81 1.90 -2.74
CA LEU A 383 0.69 3.07 -3.61
C LEU A 383 1.74 4.12 -3.25
N SER A 384 1.74 4.58 -1.99
CA SER A 384 2.70 5.59 -1.49
C SER A 384 4.16 5.25 -1.74
N LEU A 385 4.56 3.97 -1.63
CA LEU A 385 5.95 3.52 -1.72
C LEU A 385 6.36 3.03 -3.12
N GLY A 386 5.43 3.03 -4.08
CA GLY A 386 5.63 2.48 -5.42
C GLY A 386 6.86 3.06 -6.12
N PRO A 387 6.91 4.39 -6.38
CA PRO A 387 8.03 5.02 -7.07
C PRO A 387 9.39 4.76 -6.44
N ALA A 388 9.54 4.90 -5.12
CA ALA A 388 10.82 4.59 -4.46
C ALA A 388 11.19 3.12 -4.61
N THR A 389 10.23 2.19 -4.48
CA THR A 389 10.49 0.77 -4.69
C THR A 389 10.96 0.51 -6.12
N GLY A 390 10.30 1.09 -7.13
CA GLY A 390 10.69 0.94 -8.53
C GLY A 390 12.09 1.47 -8.82
N LEU A 391 12.45 2.62 -8.24
CA LEU A 391 13.79 3.18 -8.35
C LEU A 391 14.84 2.25 -7.76
N LEU A 392 14.62 1.77 -6.52
CA LEU A 392 15.52 0.84 -5.83
C LEU A 392 15.66 -0.48 -6.60
N VAL A 393 14.56 -1.03 -7.13
CA VAL A 393 14.61 -2.21 -8.00
C VAL A 393 15.51 -1.98 -9.21
N SER A 394 15.40 -0.83 -9.85
CA SER A 394 16.24 -0.49 -11.00
C SER A 394 17.73 -0.33 -10.64
N GLN A 395 18.05 0.21 -9.46
CA GLN A 395 19.41 0.33 -8.94
C GLN A 395 20.01 -1.05 -8.63
N ILE A 396 19.23 -1.92 -7.99
CA ILE A 396 19.62 -3.30 -7.68
C ILE A 396 19.83 -4.12 -8.96
N ALA A 397 18.93 -3.98 -9.95
CA ALA A 397 19.04 -4.66 -11.23
C ALA A 397 20.28 -4.24 -12.03
N SER A 398 20.68 -2.97 -11.91
CA SER A 398 21.86 -2.41 -12.59
C SER A 398 23.17 -2.56 -11.81
N GLY A 399 23.13 -3.14 -10.60
CA GLY A 399 24.31 -3.29 -9.75
C GLY A 399 24.86 -1.97 -9.21
N MET A 400 24.06 -0.90 -9.26
CA MET A 400 24.42 0.42 -8.74
C MET A 400 24.24 0.47 -7.23
N ALA A 401 24.95 1.41 -6.58
CA ALA A 401 24.64 1.81 -5.23
C ALA A 401 23.18 2.29 -5.14
N THR A 402 22.51 1.93 -4.05
CA THR A 402 21.12 2.30 -3.78
C THR A 402 21.07 3.61 -3.02
N ASP A 403 20.02 4.41 -3.24
CA ASP A 403 19.86 5.69 -2.54
C ASP A 403 19.56 5.52 -1.04
N LEU A 404 19.12 4.32 -0.63
CA LEU A 404 18.78 3.98 0.73
C LEU A 404 19.56 2.75 1.19
N LYS A 405 19.76 2.64 2.50
CA LYS A 405 20.27 1.41 3.13
C LYS A 405 19.24 0.29 3.00
N MET A 406 19.66 -0.86 2.47
CA MET A 406 18.75 -1.93 2.07
C MET A 406 18.57 -3.02 3.12
N GLU A 407 19.41 -3.06 4.17
CA GLU A 407 19.35 -4.06 5.24
C GLU A 407 17.94 -4.16 5.88
N PRO A 408 17.24 -3.04 6.18
CA PRO A 408 15.88 -3.11 6.73
C PRO A 408 14.85 -3.75 5.78
N PHE A 409 15.10 -3.72 4.48
CA PHE A 409 14.18 -4.22 3.44
C PHE A 409 14.62 -5.58 2.85
N ALA A 410 15.68 -6.19 3.38
CA ALA A 410 16.21 -7.45 2.89
C ALA A 410 15.15 -8.57 2.84
N VAL A 411 15.20 -9.41 1.81
CA VAL A 411 14.22 -10.49 1.58
C VAL A 411 14.25 -11.56 2.68
N VAL A 412 15.39 -11.74 3.33
CA VAL A 412 15.61 -12.72 4.40
C VAL A 412 15.88 -11.96 5.70
N ARG A 413 14.93 -12.02 6.63
CA ARG A 413 15.02 -11.41 7.97
C ARG A 413 14.05 -12.07 8.96
#